data_AF-F0G5F1-F1
#
_entry.id   AF-F0G5F1-F1
#
_cell.length_a   1.000
_cell.length_b   1.000
_cell.length_c   1.000
_cell.angle_alpha   90.00
_cell.angle_beta   90.00
_cell.angle_gamma   90.00
#
_symmetry.space_group_name_H-M   'P 1'
#
loop_
_entity.id
_entity.type
_entity.pdbx_description
1 polymer ?
#
loop_
_entity_poly.entity_id
_entity_poly.type
_entity_poly.pdbx_seq_one_letter_code
_entity_poly.pdbx_strand_id
1 'polypeptide(L)'
;NWELSADRANASRRELIAGGMDEAKVMRVIGLASTQNLNKADPLDPENRRISVIVLNRKSEEALMRDDATTTTLSADAAGSKLLARQLAGPSPAMRAAPAALAASAPKP
;
A
#
# COMPACT_ATOMS: atom_id res chain seq x y z
N ASN A 1 -14.66 2.69 6.62
CA ASN A 1 -13.94 2.38 7.88
C ASN A 1 -12.53 2.96 7.92
N TRP A 2 -11.83 3.06 6.79
CA TRP A 2 -10.50 3.67 6.73
C TRP A 2 -10.55 5.15 7.11
N GLU A 3 -11.45 5.86 6.46
CA GLU A 3 -11.82 7.28 6.66
C GLU A 3 -12.13 7.53 8.14
N LEU A 4 -13.16 6.86 8.66
CA LEU A 4 -13.58 6.97 10.06
C LEU A 4 -12.45 6.68 11.06
N SER A 5 -11.53 5.76 10.76
CA SER A 5 -10.39 5.48 11.65
C SER A 5 -9.34 6.58 11.64
N ALA A 6 -9.06 7.17 10.47
CA ALA A 6 -8.16 8.32 10.34
C ALA A 6 -8.77 9.59 10.94
N ASP A 7 -10.06 9.84 10.70
CA ASP A 7 -10.79 11.00 11.23
C ASP A 7 -10.84 11.01 12.75
N ARG A 8 -11.10 9.84 13.38
CA ARG A 8 -11.07 9.71 14.84
C ARG A 8 -9.68 9.94 15.41
N ALA A 9 -8.63 9.41 14.77
CA ALA A 9 -7.26 9.63 15.21
C ALA A 9 -6.83 11.10 15.08
N ASN A 10 -7.25 11.78 14.00
CA ASN A 10 -7.07 13.22 13.82
C ASN A 10 -7.90 14.06 14.80
N ALA A 11 -9.10 13.63 15.18
CA ALA A 11 -9.87 14.27 16.25
C ALA A 11 -9.11 14.17 17.58
N SER A 12 -8.65 12.98 17.98
CA SER A 12 -7.83 12.81 19.20
C SER A 12 -6.55 13.66 19.18
N ARG A 13 -5.89 13.81 18.02
CA ARG A 13 -4.75 14.75 17.87
C ARG A 13 -5.14 16.18 18.22
N ARG A 14 -6.27 16.69 17.70
CA ARG A 14 -6.73 18.06 17.97
C ARG A 14 -7.07 18.27 19.45
N GLU A 15 -7.74 17.31 20.08
CA GLU A 15 -8.07 17.40 21.51
C GLU A 15 -6.80 17.41 22.39
N LEU A 16 -5.77 16.63 22.05
CA LEU A 16 -4.49 16.66 22.77
C LEU A 16 -3.78 18.03 22.62
N ILE A 17 -3.81 18.62 21.42
CA ILE A 17 -3.23 19.95 21.17
C ILE A 17 -4.02 21.04 21.92
N ALA A 18 -5.35 20.97 21.92
CA ALA A 18 -6.22 21.85 22.70
C ALA A 18 -5.95 21.72 24.23
N GLY A 19 -5.57 20.52 24.69
CA GLY A 19 -5.08 20.25 26.05
C GLY A 19 -3.66 20.75 26.36
N GLY A 20 -3.00 21.48 25.45
CA GLY A 20 -1.67 22.06 25.65
C GLY A 20 -0.50 21.18 25.19
N MET A 21 -0.75 20.11 24.44
CA MET A 21 0.32 19.35 23.78
C MET A 21 0.86 20.14 22.58
N ASP A 22 2.18 20.35 22.55
CA ASP A 22 2.88 20.89 21.38
C ASP A 22 2.61 20.05 20.12
N GLU A 23 2.14 20.71 19.06
CA GLU A 23 1.79 20.10 17.78
C GLU A 23 2.98 19.37 17.13
N ALA A 24 4.21 19.86 17.33
CA ALA A 24 5.43 19.27 16.78
C ALA A 24 5.75 17.88 17.36
N LYS A 25 5.12 17.47 18.48
CA LYS A 25 5.31 16.14 19.08
C LYS A 25 4.57 15.02 18.35
N VAL A 26 3.71 15.33 17.37
CA VAL A 26 2.93 14.34 16.63
C VAL A 26 3.60 14.02 15.30
N MET A 27 4.41 12.96 15.27
CA MET A 27 5.13 12.54 14.06
C MET A 27 4.20 12.00 12.96
N ARG A 28 3.20 11.17 13.31
CA ARG A 28 2.35 10.47 12.34
C ARG A 28 0.98 10.11 12.91
N VAL A 29 -0.04 10.16 12.06
CA VAL A 29 -1.39 9.65 12.34
C VAL A 29 -1.70 8.54 11.33
N ILE A 30 -2.30 7.43 11.78
CA ILE A 30 -2.59 6.26 10.92
C ILE A 30 -4.04 5.80 11.17
N GLY A 31 -4.83 5.66 10.10
CA GLY A 31 -6.08 4.92 10.12
C GLY A 31 -5.82 3.45 9.75
N LEU A 32 -6.26 2.49 10.57
CA LEU A 32 -6.07 1.05 10.36
C LEU A 32 -7.37 0.29 10.03
N ALA A 33 -8.51 1.00 9.97
CA ALA A 33 -9.83 0.43 9.74
C ALA A 33 -10.10 -0.82 10.61
N SER A 34 -10.53 -1.91 9.97
CA SER A 34 -10.78 -3.23 10.56
C SER A 34 -9.71 -4.25 10.15
N THR A 35 -8.45 -3.80 9.97
CA THR A 35 -7.34 -4.71 9.59
C THR A 35 -6.59 -5.28 10.80
N GLN A 36 -6.70 -4.63 11.96
CA GLN A 36 -6.02 -5.01 13.20
C GLN A 36 -7.01 -5.10 14.38
N ASN A 37 -8.01 -5.98 14.23
CA ASN A 37 -8.88 -6.38 15.33
C ASN A 37 -8.05 -6.96 16.49
N LEU A 38 -8.36 -6.49 17.70
CA LEU A 38 -7.78 -6.97 18.96
C LEU A 38 -8.43 -8.31 19.32
N ASN A 39 -9.77 -8.31 19.45
CA ASN A 39 -10.55 -9.53 19.46
C ASN A 39 -10.80 -9.99 18.01
N LYS A 40 -10.15 -11.07 17.60
CA LYS A 40 -10.32 -11.69 16.27
C LYS A 40 -11.49 -12.68 16.21
N ALA A 41 -12.03 -13.11 17.35
CA ALA A 41 -13.14 -14.06 17.41
C ALA A 41 -14.49 -13.36 17.15
N ASP A 42 -14.64 -12.11 17.58
CA ASP A 42 -15.78 -11.24 17.22
C ASP A 42 -15.29 -9.96 16.51
N PRO A 43 -15.50 -9.84 15.18
CA PRO A 43 -15.16 -8.64 14.43
C PRO A 43 -15.94 -7.37 14.81
N LEU A 44 -17.13 -7.51 15.41
CA LEU A 44 -18.03 -6.40 15.76
C LEU A 44 -17.85 -5.88 17.21
N ASP A 45 -17.04 -6.58 18.00
CA ASP A 45 -16.70 -6.27 19.39
C ASP A 45 -16.36 -4.77 19.59
N PRO A 46 -16.94 -4.10 20.62
CA PRO A 46 -16.59 -2.72 20.95
C PRO A 46 -15.10 -2.44 21.16
N GLU A 47 -14.31 -3.39 21.67
CA GLU A 47 -12.87 -3.23 21.88
C GLU A 47 -12.09 -3.02 20.57
N ASN A 48 -12.63 -3.49 19.45
CA ASN A 48 -12.05 -3.26 18.13
C ASN A 48 -12.12 -1.78 17.69
N ARG A 49 -12.92 -0.93 18.36
CA ARG A 49 -13.11 0.50 18.04
C ARG A 49 -12.21 1.45 18.84
N ARG A 50 -11.01 1.01 19.22
CA ARG A 50 -10.03 1.77 20.02
C ARG A 50 -9.32 2.93 19.29
N ILE A 51 -8.67 3.80 20.07
CA ILE A 51 -7.61 4.74 19.64
C ILE A 51 -6.36 4.39 20.43
N SER A 52 -5.20 4.38 19.79
CA SER A 52 -3.92 4.04 20.43
C SER A 52 -2.92 5.18 20.22
N VAL A 53 -2.36 5.68 21.33
CA VAL A 53 -1.31 6.70 21.34
C VAL A 53 -0.01 6.01 21.73
N ILE A 54 1.03 6.14 20.90
CA ILE A 54 2.34 5.52 21.13
C ILE A 54 3.34 6.65 21.46
N VAL A 55 3.88 6.62 22.67
CA VAL A 55 4.99 7.51 23.05
C VAL A 55 6.29 6.84 22.63
N LEU A 56 7.03 7.50 21.75
CA LEU A 56 8.29 6.98 21.21
C LEU A 56 9.45 7.32 22.14
N ASN A 57 10.38 6.38 22.29
CA ASN A 57 11.73 6.70 22.75
C ASN A 57 12.60 7.08 21.54
N ARG A 58 13.75 7.72 21.81
CA ARG A 58 14.68 8.20 20.78
C ARG A 58 15.09 7.13 19.75
N LYS A 59 15.31 5.88 20.18
CA LYS A 59 15.69 4.79 19.25
C LYS A 59 14.55 4.46 18.28
N SER A 60 13.32 4.43 18.76
CA SER A 60 12.11 4.17 17.95
C SER A 60 11.77 5.36 17.03
N GLU A 61 11.94 6.58 17.52
CA GLU A 61 11.82 7.82 16.72
C GLU A 61 12.83 7.81 15.56
N GLU A 62 14.12 7.61 15.85
CA GLU A 62 15.16 7.55 14.82
C GLU A 62 14.95 6.40 13.82
N ALA A 63 14.36 5.27 14.25
CA ALA A 63 14.02 4.19 13.33
C ALA A 63 12.95 4.61 12.32
N LEU A 64 11.85 5.21 12.80
CA LEU A 64 10.77 5.71 11.95
C LEU A 64 11.25 6.78 10.96
N MET A 65 12.11 7.70 11.39
CA MET A 65 12.71 8.72 10.51
C MET A 65 13.56 8.09 9.38
N ARG A 66 14.28 6.99 9.64
CA ARG A 66 15.06 6.28 8.60
C ARG A 66 14.16 5.55 7.60
N ASP A 67 13.05 4.96 8.06
CA ASP A 67 12.11 4.22 7.21
C ASP A 67 11.41 5.16 6.20
N ASP A 68 10.95 6.34 6.67
CA ASP A 68 10.32 7.35 5.83
C ASP A 68 11.33 7.97 4.82
N ALA A 69 12.59 8.19 5.25
CA ALA A 69 13.66 8.66 4.36
C ALA A 69 14.01 7.62 3.27
N THR A 70 14.11 6.34 3.62
CA THR A 70 14.39 5.25 2.68
C THR A 70 13.27 5.07 1.65
N THR A 71 12.02 5.22 2.09
CA THR A 71 10.84 5.22 1.20
C THR A 71 10.90 6.38 0.21
N THR A 72 11.35 7.56 0.65
CA THR A 72 11.50 8.75 -0.20
C THR A 72 12.59 8.56 -1.25
N THR A 73 13.76 8.01 -0.90
CA THR A 73 14.84 7.78 -1.88
C THR A 73 14.46 6.74 -2.94
N LEU A 74 13.83 5.64 -2.54
CA LEU A 74 13.29 4.63 -3.46
C LEU A 74 12.28 5.20 -4.48
N SER A 75 11.52 6.23 -4.10
CA SER A 75 10.58 6.90 -4.99
C SER A 75 11.23 7.97 -5.89
N ALA A 76 12.38 8.52 -5.51
CA ALA A 76 13.14 9.48 -6.30
C ALA A 76 13.96 8.80 -7.41
N ASP A 77 14.40 7.56 -7.18
CA ASP A 77 15.14 6.77 -8.14
C ASP A 77 14.24 6.17 -9.25
N ALA A 78 14.05 6.94 -10.32
CA ALA A 78 13.47 6.47 -11.59
C ALA A 78 14.26 5.30 -12.26
N ALA A 79 15.32 4.80 -11.61
CA ALA A 79 16.00 3.55 -11.93
C ALA A 79 15.06 2.33 -11.90
N GLY A 80 14.02 2.32 -11.05
CA GLY A 80 12.99 1.27 -11.05
C GLY A 80 12.29 1.13 -12.41
N SER A 81 12.03 2.24 -13.10
CA SER A 81 11.44 2.26 -14.43
C SER A 81 12.35 1.62 -15.49
N LYS A 82 13.69 1.72 -15.36
CA LYS A 82 14.63 1.05 -16.27
C LYS A 82 14.65 -0.46 -16.09
N LEU A 83 14.49 -0.96 -14.87
CA LEU A 83 14.36 -2.40 -14.59
C LEU A 83 13.04 -2.94 -15.15
N LEU A 84 11.92 -2.28 -14.87
CA LEU A 84 10.59 -2.65 -15.39
C LEU A 84 10.54 -2.59 -16.94
N ALA A 85 11.07 -1.53 -17.56
CA ALA A 85 11.13 -1.42 -19.02
C ALA A 85 11.97 -2.55 -19.65
N ARG A 86 13.06 -2.98 -18.99
CA ARG A 86 13.90 -4.08 -19.47
C ARG A 86 13.24 -5.46 -19.26
N GLN A 87 12.40 -5.61 -18.24
CA GLN A 87 11.57 -6.80 -18.01
C GLN A 87 10.45 -6.93 -19.06
N LEU A 88 9.88 -5.81 -19.50
CA LEU A 88 8.82 -5.75 -20.52
C LEU A 88 9.35 -5.87 -21.96
N ALA A 89 10.62 -5.56 -22.20
CA ALA A 89 11.31 -5.73 -23.49
C ALA A 89 11.81 -7.18 -23.72
N GLY A 90 10.99 -8.17 -23.33
CA GLY A 90 11.24 -9.58 -23.65
C GLY A 90 11.16 -9.86 -25.16
N PRO A 91 11.84 -10.90 -25.68
CA PRO A 91 11.89 -11.17 -27.11
C PRO A 91 10.51 -11.52 -27.66
N SER A 92 10.13 -10.90 -28.79
CA SER A 92 8.87 -11.18 -29.47
C SER A 92 8.70 -12.68 -29.76
N PRO A 93 7.54 -13.28 -29.46
CA PRO A 93 7.27 -14.66 -29.87
C PRO A 93 7.20 -14.73 -31.40
N ALA A 94 8.07 -15.55 -31.99
CA ALA A 94 8.07 -15.79 -33.43
C ALA A 94 6.70 -16.32 -33.89
N MET A 95 6.16 -15.70 -34.93
CA MET A 95 4.82 -15.99 -35.44
C MET A 95 4.70 -17.47 -35.88
N ARG A 96 3.89 -18.23 -35.14
CA ARG A 96 3.61 -19.64 -35.43
C ARG A 96 2.71 -19.71 -36.67
N ALA A 97 3.23 -20.21 -37.78
CA ALA A 97 2.51 -20.27 -39.05
C ALA A 97 1.21 -21.11 -38.94
N ALA A 98 0.12 -20.59 -39.52
CA ALA A 98 -1.17 -21.27 -39.58
C ALA A 98 -1.24 -22.24 -40.77
N PRO A 99 -1.95 -23.38 -40.65
CA PRO A 99 -2.22 -24.27 -41.78
C PRO A 99 -3.32 -23.70 -42.68
N ALA A 100 -3.11 -23.73 -43.99
CA ALA A 100 -4.11 -23.32 -44.98
C ALA A 100 -5.12 -24.44 -45.27
N ALA A 101 -6.39 -24.08 -45.54
CA ALA A 101 -7.47 -24.98 -45.95
C ALA A 101 -8.42 -24.31 -46.97
N LEU A 102 -9.23 -25.12 -47.68
CA LEU A 102 -10.02 -24.83 -48.92
C LEU A 102 -9.13 -24.71 -50.19
N ALA A 103 -9.50 -25.07 -51.44
CA ALA A 103 -10.63 -25.78 -52.09
C ALA A 103 -10.27 -25.98 -53.61
N ALA A 104 -10.84 -26.84 -54.49
CA ALA A 104 -11.69 -28.05 -54.42
C ALA A 104 -11.75 -28.73 -55.85
N SER A 105 -12.90 -29.34 -56.23
CA SER A 105 -13.36 -29.78 -57.59
C SER A 105 -12.62 -30.88 -58.41
N ALA A 106 -13.11 -32.14 -58.29
CA ALA A 106 -13.81 -32.98 -59.31
C ALA A 106 -13.29 -33.17 -60.77
N PRO A 107 -13.70 -34.23 -61.53
CA PRO A 107 -14.30 -35.54 -61.18
C PRO A 107 -13.64 -36.79 -61.85
N LYS A 108 -14.32 -37.94 -61.69
CA LYS A 108 -14.10 -39.35 -62.15
C LYS A 108 -14.13 -39.55 -63.70
N PRO A 109 -13.81 -40.75 -64.27
CA PRO A 109 -14.53 -42.04 -64.07
C PRO A 109 -13.88 -43.09 -63.15
#